data_AF-A0A1V5XFK4-F1
#
_entry.id   AF-A0A1V5XFK4-F1
#
_cell.length_a   1.000
_cell.length_b   1.000
_cell.length_c   1.000
_cell.angle_alpha   90.00
_cell.angle_beta   90.00
_cell.angle_gamma   90.00
#
_symmetry.space_group_name_H-M   'P 1'
#
loop_
_entity.id
_entity.type
_entity.pdbx_description
1 polymer ?
#
loop_
_entity_poly.entity_id
_entity_poly.type
_entity_poly.pdbx_seq_one_letter_code
_entity_poly.pdbx_strand_id
1 'polypeptide(L)'
;MHNPTLRTTVAFAALAIATVSRGAMAEEAGIDATGKGITGGALLGGELVMAVEAAVGVQNTWAYVGGGVAGAAVGGVGGYFVEQGSDPQPAYYMLAGGLALLIPTTVAILQATSYKAPDHYLADEPGADTGPEEIPTGPQTPGTEVTVTAPEAKASPKKSTPVASRPYVPTSLVDIHDGAFQVGVPAVQVLPVYSALETKKYGVEPKTELRLPVFHATF
;
A
#
# COMPACT_ATOMS: atom_id res chain seq x y z
N MET A 1 -46.19 -11.61 -8.81
CA MET A 1 -45.52 -12.90 -9.08
C MET A 1 -44.53 -12.66 -10.21
N HIS A 2 -43.36 -12.06 -9.93
CA HIS A 2 -42.05 -12.72 -9.73
C HIS A 2 -41.64 -13.70 -10.84
N ASN A 3 -40.96 -13.19 -11.88
CA ASN A 3 -39.56 -13.53 -12.20
C ASN A 3 -39.12 -12.87 -13.52
N PRO A 4 -38.02 -12.11 -13.53
CA PRO A 4 -37.12 -12.10 -14.67
C PRO A 4 -35.87 -12.93 -14.37
N THR A 5 -35.68 -13.91 -15.23
CA THR A 5 -34.52 -14.79 -15.38
C THR A 5 -33.22 -13.98 -15.51
N LEU A 6 -32.40 -14.00 -14.46
CA LEU A 6 -31.02 -13.52 -14.52
C LEU A 6 -30.15 -14.62 -15.14
N ARG A 7 -29.88 -14.50 -16.44
CA ARG A 7 -28.90 -15.31 -17.16
C ARG A 7 -27.52 -15.01 -16.55
N THR A 8 -27.05 -15.89 -15.69
CA THR A 8 -25.70 -15.86 -15.11
C THR A 8 -24.74 -16.37 -16.17
N THR A 9 -24.12 -15.46 -16.92
CA THR A 9 -23.01 -15.79 -17.81
C THR A 9 -21.79 -16.05 -16.93
N VAL A 10 -21.60 -17.29 -16.48
CA VAL A 10 -20.36 -17.75 -15.84
C VAL A 10 -19.31 -17.86 -16.94
N ALA A 11 -18.55 -16.78 -17.16
CA ALA A 11 -17.34 -16.84 -17.97
C ALA A 11 -16.25 -17.52 -17.13
N PHE A 12 -16.13 -18.84 -17.30
CA PHE A 12 -14.95 -19.60 -16.88
C PHE A 12 -13.73 -19.08 -17.66
N ALA A 13 -12.99 -18.12 -17.10
CA ALA A 13 -11.66 -17.77 -17.56
C ALA A 13 -10.63 -18.77 -16.99
N ALA A 14 -10.85 -20.05 -17.25
CA ALA A 14 -9.91 -21.13 -16.97
C ALA A 14 -9.16 -21.50 -18.26
N LEU A 15 -8.45 -20.54 -18.87
CA LEU A 15 -7.49 -20.84 -19.93
C LEU A 15 -6.48 -19.70 -20.15
N ALA A 16 -5.58 -19.50 -19.19
CA ALA A 16 -4.30 -18.84 -19.42
C ALA A 16 -3.13 -19.69 -18.85
N ILE A 17 -3.31 -21.01 -18.82
CA ILE A 17 -2.20 -21.96 -18.64
C ILE A 17 -1.67 -22.25 -20.05
N ALA A 18 -0.60 -21.58 -20.47
CA ALA A 18 0.45 -22.10 -21.37
C ALA A 18 1.28 -20.99 -22.05
N THR A 19 1.92 -20.11 -21.28
CA THR A 19 3.22 -19.55 -21.68
C THR A 19 4.12 -19.41 -20.44
N VAL A 20 4.36 -20.53 -19.75
CA VAL A 20 5.53 -20.61 -18.88
C VAL A 20 6.73 -20.63 -19.81
N SER A 21 7.39 -19.48 -19.94
CA SER A 21 8.73 -19.39 -20.50
C SER A 21 9.57 -20.50 -19.88
N ARG A 22 10.08 -21.39 -20.74
CA ARG A 22 10.95 -22.50 -20.39
C ARG A 22 12.27 -21.90 -19.89
N GLY A 23 12.29 -21.52 -18.61
CA GLY A 23 13.44 -20.93 -17.93
C GLY A 23 14.54 -21.97 -17.74
N ALA A 24 15.77 -21.54 -18.00
CA ALA A 24 16.98 -22.34 -18.05
C ALA A 24 17.08 -23.36 -16.89
N MET A 25 17.25 -24.63 -17.26
CA MET A 25 17.73 -25.68 -16.36
C MET A 25 19.23 -25.42 -16.16
N ALA A 26 19.57 -24.73 -15.07
CA ALA A 26 20.92 -24.79 -14.52
C ALA A 26 20.99 -26.05 -13.65
N GLU A 27 21.60 -27.09 -14.20
CA GLU A 27 21.96 -28.29 -13.45
C GLU A 27 23.36 -28.06 -12.86
N GLU A 28 23.47 -27.74 -11.56
CA GLU A 28 24.71 -28.02 -10.81
C GLU A 28 24.57 -27.95 -9.28
N ALA A 29 25.39 -28.78 -8.63
CA ALA A 29 25.84 -28.79 -7.23
C ALA A 29 24.77 -29.02 -6.14
N GLY A 30 24.53 -30.31 -5.83
CA GLY A 30 23.89 -30.82 -4.60
C GLY A 30 23.18 -29.78 -3.74
N ILE A 31 22.02 -29.32 -4.21
CA ILE A 31 21.36 -28.15 -3.64
C ILE A 31 20.41 -28.63 -2.54
N ASP A 32 20.77 -28.31 -1.29
CA ASP A 32 19.95 -28.59 -0.12
C ASP A 32 18.58 -27.89 -0.22
N ALA A 33 17.50 -28.63 0.08
CA ALA A 33 16.13 -28.15 0.07
C ALA A 33 15.77 -27.35 1.34
N THR A 34 16.67 -27.29 2.32
CA THR A 34 16.44 -26.65 3.63
C THR A 34 15.74 -25.29 3.50
N GLY A 35 14.56 -25.20 4.12
CA GLY A 35 13.69 -24.03 4.21
C GLY A 35 12.91 -23.68 2.93
N LYS A 36 13.24 -24.26 1.77
CA LYS A 36 12.58 -23.93 0.49
C LYS A 36 11.20 -24.54 0.40
N GLY A 37 11.00 -25.72 0.98
CA GLY A 37 9.70 -26.37 1.05
C GLY A 37 8.74 -25.56 1.90
N ILE A 38 9.17 -25.17 3.10
CA ILE A 38 8.37 -24.32 4.01
C ILE A 38 8.04 -22.97 3.34
N THR A 39 9.04 -22.27 2.81
CA THR A 39 8.85 -20.95 2.20
C THR A 39 7.96 -21.04 0.97
N GLY A 40 8.20 -22.02 0.10
CA GLY A 40 7.40 -22.25 -1.09
C GLY A 40 5.98 -22.68 -0.78
N GLY A 41 5.79 -23.56 0.21
CA GLY A 41 4.48 -23.96 0.69
C GLY A 41 3.70 -22.79 1.29
N ALA A 42 4.35 -21.92 2.07
CA ALA A 42 3.72 -20.74 2.64
C ALA A 42 3.28 -19.74 1.56
N LEU A 43 4.16 -19.44 0.60
CA LEU A 43 3.80 -18.58 -0.54
C LEU A 43 2.65 -19.19 -1.34
N LEU A 44 2.78 -20.45 -1.76
CA LEU A 44 1.75 -21.13 -2.55
C LEU A 44 0.40 -21.21 -1.81
N GLY A 45 0.42 -21.50 -0.51
CA GLY A 45 -0.79 -21.62 0.31
C GLY A 45 -1.51 -20.28 0.49
N GLY A 46 -0.77 -19.20 0.76
CA GLY A 46 -1.35 -17.87 0.88
C GLY A 46 -1.95 -17.39 -0.44
N GLU A 47 -1.21 -17.55 -1.53
CA GLU A 47 -1.64 -17.19 -2.88
C GLU A 47 -2.90 -17.96 -3.29
N LEU A 48 -2.98 -19.26 -3.01
CA LEU A 48 -4.14 -20.08 -3.38
C LEU A 48 -5.41 -19.65 -2.65
N VAL A 49 -5.32 -19.30 -1.36
CA VAL A 49 -6.48 -18.79 -0.61
C VAL A 49 -6.90 -17.43 -1.14
N MET A 50 -5.96 -16.48 -1.28
CA MET A 50 -6.26 -15.14 -1.78
C MET A 50 -6.81 -15.15 -3.21
N ALA A 51 -6.31 -16.03 -4.07
CA ALA A 51 -6.83 -16.20 -5.44
C ALA A 51 -8.28 -16.70 -5.46
N VAL A 52 -8.64 -17.63 -4.56
CA VAL A 52 -10.02 -18.10 -4.42
C VAL A 52 -10.93 -16.98 -3.90
N GLU A 53 -10.50 -16.23 -2.90
CA GLU A 53 -11.26 -15.08 -2.38
C GLU A 53 -11.46 -14.00 -3.47
N ALA A 54 -10.43 -13.74 -4.26
CA ALA A 54 -10.51 -12.82 -5.40
C ALA A 54 -11.45 -13.33 -6.48
N ALA A 55 -11.43 -14.63 -6.79
CA ALA A 55 -12.34 -15.24 -7.75
C ALA A 55 -13.81 -15.19 -7.30
N VAL A 56 -14.07 -15.25 -5.99
CA VAL A 56 -15.41 -15.05 -5.41
C VAL A 56 -15.81 -13.57 -5.37
N GLY A 57 -14.88 -12.64 -5.61
CA GLY A 57 -15.14 -11.20 -5.65
C GLY A 57 -15.23 -10.59 -4.25
N VAL A 58 -14.49 -11.13 -3.28
CA VAL A 58 -14.43 -10.57 -1.93
C VAL A 58 -13.88 -9.15 -1.99
N GLN A 59 -14.59 -8.17 -1.43
CA GLN A 59 -14.15 -6.76 -1.46
C GLN A 59 -13.44 -6.31 -0.18
N ASN A 60 -13.60 -7.07 0.91
CA ASN A 60 -13.03 -6.72 2.20
C ASN A 60 -11.53 -7.06 2.25
N THR A 61 -10.68 -6.04 2.34
CA THR A 61 -9.21 -6.20 2.44
C THR A 61 -8.79 -7.09 3.62
N TRP A 62 -9.51 -7.05 4.74
CA TRP A 62 -9.18 -7.89 5.91
C TRP A 62 -9.38 -9.38 5.65
N ALA A 63 -10.28 -9.75 4.73
CA ALA A 63 -10.44 -11.14 4.34
C ALA A 63 -9.16 -11.66 3.68
N TYR A 64 -8.59 -10.91 2.73
CA TYR A 64 -7.33 -11.28 2.07
C TYR A 64 -6.15 -11.37 3.02
N VAL A 65 -6.05 -10.46 3.99
CA VAL A 65 -4.99 -10.53 5.01
C VAL A 65 -5.17 -11.78 5.88
N GLY A 66 -6.37 -12.02 6.39
CA GLY A 66 -6.66 -13.17 7.24
C GLY A 66 -6.52 -14.50 6.50
N GLY A 67 -7.15 -14.62 5.33
CA GLY A 67 -7.11 -15.78 4.45
C GLY A 67 -5.71 -16.06 3.94
N GLY A 68 -4.98 -15.03 3.48
CA GLY A 68 -3.60 -15.15 3.04
C GLY A 68 -2.66 -15.63 4.14
N VAL A 69 -2.73 -15.07 5.35
CA VAL A 69 -1.90 -15.52 6.48
C VAL A 69 -2.27 -16.95 6.92
N ALA A 70 -3.56 -17.27 7.00
CA ALA A 70 -4.01 -18.61 7.35
C ALA A 70 -3.58 -19.65 6.30
N GLY A 71 -3.75 -19.33 5.02
CA GLY A 71 -3.29 -20.13 3.89
C GLY A 71 -1.79 -20.34 3.90
N ALA A 72 -1.01 -19.29 4.21
CA ALA A 72 0.43 -19.38 4.32
C ALA A 72 0.89 -20.24 5.50
N ALA A 73 0.22 -20.18 6.65
CA ALA A 73 0.52 -21.05 7.78
C ALA A 73 0.26 -22.52 7.44
N VAL A 74 -0.91 -22.85 6.88
CA VAL A 74 -1.25 -24.21 6.46
C VAL A 74 -0.32 -24.70 5.35
N GLY A 75 -0.04 -23.84 4.37
CA GLY A 75 0.87 -24.12 3.26
C GLY A 75 2.30 -24.36 3.72
N GLY A 76 2.80 -23.57 4.69
CA GLY A 76 4.14 -23.74 5.26
C GLY A 76 4.30 -25.07 6.01
N VAL A 77 3.27 -25.50 6.75
CA VAL A 77 3.23 -26.83 7.37
C VAL A 77 3.22 -27.93 6.29
N GLY A 78 2.44 -27.78 5.23
CA GLY A 78 2.49 -28.70 4.08
C GLY A 78 3.87 -28.75 3.42
N GLY A 79 4.51 -27.60 3.26
CA GLY A 79 5.86 -27.44 2.74
C GLY A 79 6.93 -28.12 3.58
N TYR A 80 6.80 -28.10 4.90
CA TYR A 80 7.68 -28.82 5.83
C TYR A 80 7.64 -30.34 5.60
N PHE A 81 6.46 -30.92 5.36
CA PHE A 81 6.34 -32.35 5.06
C PHE A 81 6.89 -32.70 3.68
N VAL A 82 6.76 -31.80 2.70
CA VAL A 82 7.37 -31.97 1.37
C VAL A 82 8.90 -31.94 1.46
N GLU A 83 9.46 -31.07 2.29
CA GLU A 83 10.90 -30.93 2.50
C GLU A 83 11.56 -32.14 3.18
N GLN A 84 10.79 -32.89 3.98
CA GLN A 84 11.26 -34.15 4.59
C GLN A 84 11.37 -35.31 3.59
N GLY A 85 10.89 -35.13 2.36
CA GLY A 85 11.04 -36.11 1.29
C GLY A 85 12.51 -36.32 0.89
N SER A 86 12.80 -37.47 0.30
CA SER A 86 14.16 -37.77 -0.21
C SER A 86 14.53 -36.98 -1.48
N ASP A 87 13.54 -36.38 -2.15
CA ASP A 87 13.72 -35.62 -3.38
C ASP A 87 13.53 -34.12 -3.11
N PRO A 88 14.52 -33.27 -3.44
CA PRO A 88 14.40 -31.83 -3.26
C PRO A 88 13.60 -31.12 -4.37
N GLN A 89 13.33 -31.77 -5.52
CA GLN A 89 12.63 -31.14 -6.66
C GLN A 89 11.27 -30.52 -6.30
N PRO A 90 10.38 -31.18 -5.53
CA PRO A 90 9.07 -30.63 -5.20
C PRO A 90 9.14 -29.31 -4.42
N ALA A 91 10.15 -29.14 -3.55
CA ALA A 91 10.35 -27.89 -2.80
C ALA A 91 10.68 -26.72 -3.74
N TYR A 92 11.49 -26.95 -4.77
CA TYR A 92 11.77 -25.95 -5.80
C TYR A 92 10.53 -25.59 -6.61
N TYR A 93 9.72 -26.58 -7.00
CA TYR A 93 8.49 -26.32 -7.73
C TYR A 93 7.45 -25.58 -6.90
N MET A 94 7.33 -25.88 -5.60
CA MET A 94 6.45 -25.12 -4.72
C MET A 94 6.91 -23.66 -4.58
N LEU A 95 8.21 -23.43 -4.39
CA LEU A 95 8.76 -22.08 -4.30
C LEU A 95 8.57 -21.30 -5.61
N ALA A 96 8.95 -21.91 -6.73
CA ALA A 96 8.80 -21.30 -8.04
C ALA A 96 7.32 -21.06 -8.38
N GLY A 97 6.43 -22.00 -8.03
CA GLY A 97 4.99 -21.89 -8.21
C GLY A 97 4.38 -20.77 -7.38
N GLY A 98 4.75 -20.66 -6.10
CA GLY A 98 4.31 -19.57 -5.21
C GLY A 98 4.74 -18.20 -5.73
N LEU A 99 5.99 -18.06 -6.14
CA LEU A 99 6.49 -16.81 -6.73
C LEU A 99 5.83 -16.49 -8.08
N ALA A 100 5.56 -17.49 -8.91
CA ALA A 100 4.88 -17.32 -10.18
C ALA A 100 3.43 -16.85 -10.02
N LEU A 101 2.75 -17.27 -8.94
CA LEU A 101 1.36 -16.89 -8.66
C LEU A 101 1.21 -15.47 -8.08
N LEU A 102 2.28 -14.90 -7.53
CA LEU A 102 2.21 -13.60 -6.86
C LEU A 102 1.66 -12.48 -7.75
N ILE A 103 2.12 -12.39 -9.00
CA ILE A 103 1.65 -11.39 -9.96
C ILE A 103 0.16 -11.58 -10.32
N PRO A 104 -0.28 -12.75 -10.83
CA PRO A 104 -1.69 -12.92 -11.21
C PRO A 104 -2.65 -12.78 -10.03
N THR A 105 -2.30 -13.23 -8.82
CA THR A 105 -3.14 -13.03 -7.63
C THR A 105 -3.24 -11.56 -7.26
N THR A 106 -2.14 -10.81 -7.28
CA THR A 106 -2.17 -9.36 -7.00
C THR A 106 -3.11 -8.63 -7.96
N VAL A 107 -3.04 -8.95 -9.26
CA VAL A 107 -3.96 -8.38 -10.27
C VAL A 107 -5.41 -8.77 -9.97
N ALA A 108 -5.67 -10.01 -9.60
CA ALA A 108 -7.01 -10.48 -9.26
C ALA A 108 -7.60 -9.77 -8.03
N ILE A 109 -6.80 -9.60 -6.97
CA ILE A 109 -7.21 -8.86 -5.76
C ILE A 109 -7.55 -7.42 -6.13
N LEU A 110 -6.67 -6.73 -6.87
CA LEU A 110 -6.90 -5.33 -7.26
C LEU A 110 -8.17 -5.15 -8.09
N GLN A 111 -8.45 -6.10 -8.99
CA GLN A 111 -9.70 -6.10 -9.76
C GLN A 111 -10.92 -6.33 -8.85
N ALA A 112 -10.84 -7.29 -7.93
CA ALA A 112 -11.92 -7.59 -6.99
C ALA A 112 -12.21 -6.43 -6.03
N THR A 113 -11.18 -5.70 -5.60
CA THR A 113 -11.29 -4.55 -4.69
C THR A 113 -11.44 -3.20 -5.42
N SER A 114 -11.58 -3.20 -6.74
CA SER A 114 -11.73 -1.97 -7.51
C SER A 114 -12.99 -1.20 -7.10
N TYR A 115 -12.88 0.13 -7.02
CA TYR A 115 -14.01 0.98 -6.65
C TYR A 115 -15.06 0.95 -7.75
N LYS A 116 -16.29 0.62 -7.38
CA LYS A 116 -17.47 0.77 -8.23
C LYS A 116 -18.24 1.99 -7.77
N ALA A 117 -18.35 2.97 -8.66
CA ALA A 117 -19.16 4.15 -8.39
C ALA A 117 -20.59 3.70 -8.06
N PRO A 118 -21.19 4.21 -6.98
CA PRO A 118 -22.58 3.95 -6.70
C PRO A 118 -23.46 4.45 -7.85
N ASP A 119 -24.52 3.71 -8.18
CA ASP A 119 -25.42 3.98 -9.32
C ASP A 119 -26.14 5.35 -9.26
N HIS A 120 -25.98 6.10 -8.16
CA HIS A 120 -26.55 7.43 -7.93
C HIS A 120 -25.64 8.60 -8.34
N TYR A 121 -24.45 8.35 -8.91
CA TYR A 121 -23.64 9.36 -9.57
C TYR A 121 -23.83 9.28 -11.09
N LEU A 122 -25.01 9.64 -11.56
CA LEU A 122 -25.11 10.15 -12.93
C LEU A 122 -24.38 11.49 -12.91
N ALA A 123 -23.26 11.57 -13.64
CA ALA A 123 -22.65 12.85 -13.94
C ALA A 123 -23.72 13.73 -14.59
N ASP A 124 -24.02 14.90 -14.02
CA ASP A 124 -24.58 15.99 -14.80
C ASP A 124 -23.62 16.17 -15.98
N GLU A 125 -24.10 15.89 -17.20
CA GLU A 125 -23.28 15.96 -18.41
C GLU A 125 -22.60 17.34 -18.51
N PRO A 126 -21.26 17.45 -18.51
CA PRO A 126 -20.59 18.68 -18.88
C PRO A 126 -20.60 18.74 -20.41
N GLY A 127 -21.74 19.12 -20.99
CA GLY A 127 -21.94 19.04 -22.44
C GLY A 127 -23.04 19.90 -23.02
N ALA A 128 -23.68 20.78 -22.25
CA ALA A 128 -24.45 21.87 -22.83
C ALA A 128 -23.49 23.01 -23.22
N ASP A 129 -22.95 22.91 -24.43
CA ASP A 129 -22.29 23.99 -25.16
C ASP A 129 -23.20 25.23 -25.18
N THR A 130 -22.96 26.17 -24.26
CA THR A 130 -23.52 27.51 -24.31
C THR A 130 -22.47 28.50 -24.80
N GLY A 131 -21.93 28.28 -26.00
CA GLY A 131 -21.29 29.33 -26.81
C GLY A 131 -20.00 29.93 -26.24
N PRO A 132 -19.36 30.86 -26.97
CA PRO A 132 -18.10 31.46 -26.54
C PRO A 132 -18.34 32.36 -25.32
N GLU A 133 -17.85 31.97 -24.15
CA GLU A 133 -17.78 32.88 -22.99
C GLU A 133 -16.79 34.01 -23.30
N GLU A 134 -17.29 35.24 -23.32
CA GLU A 134 -16.48 36.46 -23.39
C GLU A 134 -15.60 36.57 -22.14
N ILE A 135 -14.28 36.62 -22.35
CA ILE A 135 -13.28 36.86 -21.29
C ILE A 135 -13.50 38.28 -20.74
N PRO A 136 -13.79 38.50 -19.45
CA PRO A 136 -13.82 39.84 -18.90
C PRO A 136 -12.39 40.39 -18.78
N THR A 137 -12.07 41.36 -19.62
CA THR A 137 -10.83 42.14 -19.56
C THR A 137 -10.80 42.96 -18.27
N GLY A 138 -10.11 42.47 -17.25
CA GLY A 138 -9.78 43.25 -16.05
C GLY A 138 -8.66 44.27 -16.32
N PRO A 139 -8.67 45.46 -15.70
CA PRO A 139 -7.71 46.52 -15.99
C PRO A 139 -6.29 46.18 -15.52
N GLN A 140 -5.32 46.23 -16.45
CA GLN A 140 -3.90 46.16 -16.14
C GLN A 140 -3.45 47.44 -15.45
N THR A 141 -2.80 47.32 -14.29
CA THR A 141 -2.09 48.45 -13.66
C THR A 141 -0.57 48.22 -13.74
N PRO A 142 0.21 49.15 -14.31
CA PRO A 142 1.65 48.98 -14.52
C PRO A 142 2.50 49.02 -13.24
N GLY A 143 3.52 48.17 -13.20
CA GLY A 143 4.85 48.40 -12.61
C GLY A 143 4.93 49.06 -11.23
N THR A 144 5.24 48.26 -10.20
CA THR A 144 6.02 48.75 -9.06
C THR A 144 7.04 47.70 -8.68
N GLU A 145 8.27 47.95 -9.11
CA GLU A 145 9.48 47.25 -8.69
C GLU A 145 9.72 47.55 -7.21
N VAL A 146 9.63 46.52 -6.35
CA VAL A 146 10.05 46.64 -4.94
C VAL A 146 11.27 45.75 -4.75
N THR A 147 12.43 46.40 -4.80
CA THR A 147 13.71 45.87 -4.33
C THR A 147 13.59 45.53 -2.84
N VAL A 148 13.70 44.26 -2.47
CA VAL A 148 13.90 43.84 -1.08
C VAL A 148 15.38 43.61 -0.85
N THR A 149 16.01 44.58 -0.19
CA THR A 149 17.38 44.53 0.32
C THR A 149 17.49 43.46 1.40
N ALA A 150 18.37 42.47 1.20
CA ALA A 150 18.72 41.48 2.21
C ALA A 150 19.56 42.14 3.33
N PRO A 151 19.29 41.89 4.63
CA PRO A 151 20.19 42.32 5.70
C PRO A 151 21.42 41.41 5.73
N GLU A 152 22.58 41.98 5.42
CA GLU A 152 23.90 41.39 5.60
C GLU A 152 24.18 41.23 7.11
N ALA A 153 23.90 40.05 7.66
CA ALA A 153 24.33 39.67 9.00
C ALA A 153 25.71 38.97 8.91
N LYS A 154 26.77 39.70 9.25
CA LYS A 154 28.14 39.19 9.43
C LYS A 154 28.14 38.01 10.41
N ALA A 155 28.38 36.79 9.89
CA ALA A 155 28.64 35.61 10.71
C ALA A 155 30.13 35.57 11.10
N SER A 156 30.43 35.80 12.38
CA SER A 156 31.74 35.45 12.94
C SER A 156 31.87 33.93 13.06
N PRO A 157 33.00 33.30 12.65
CA PRO A 157 33.16 31.86 12.75
C PRO A 157 33.41 31.46 14.22
N LYS A 158 32.38 30.93 14.90
CA LYS A 158 32.58 30.25 16.19
C LYS A 158 33.16 28.87 15.94
N LYS A 159 34.34 28.65 16.52
CA LYS A 159 35.05 27.36 16.63
C LYS A 159 34.09 26.29 17.17
N SER A 160 33.81 25.26 16.37
CA SER A 160 32.98 24.13 16.77
C SER A 160 33.65 23.37 17.91
N THR A 161 33.00 23.36 19.07
CA THR A 161 33.33 22.44 20.16
C THR A 161 32.57 21.13 19.87
N PRO A 162 33.19 19.95 20.02
CA PRO A 162 32.48 18.69 19.77
C PRO A 162 31.28 18.57 20.72
N VAL A 163 30.09 18.48 20.13
CA VAL A 163 28.83 18.31 20.86
C VAL A 163 28.81 16.89 21.39
N ALA A 164 28.80 16.74 22.72
CA ALA A 164 28.54 15.45 23.37
C ALA A 164 27.20 14.91 22.86
N SER A 165 27.16 13.64 22.45
CA SER A 165 25.96 12.97 21.96
C SER A 165 24.86 13.10 23.02
N ARG A 166 23.77 13.79 22.67
CA ARG A 166 22.59 13.84 23.52
C ARG A 166 21.91 12.48 23.49
N PRO A 167 21.35 11.99 24.61
CA PRO A 167 20.50 10.81 24.60
C PRO A 167 19.34 11.03 23.61
N TYR A 168 19.21 10.11 22.67
CA TYR A 168 18.11 10.10 21.72
C TYR A 168 16.82 9.68 22.44
N VAL A 169 15.74 10.42 22.26
CA VAL A 169 14.43 10.13 22.86
C VAL A 169 13.47 9.79 21.73
N PRO A 170 12.89 8.57 21.70
CA PRO A 170 11.98 8.18 20.64
C PRO A 170 10.73 9.07 20.65
N THR A 171 10.39 9.62 19.48
CA THR A 171 9.22 10.50 19.32
C THR A 171 7.99 9.79 18.75
N SER A 172 8.14 8.54 18.30
CA SER A 172 7.10 7.67 17.76
C SER A 172 6.95 6.36 18.54
N LEU A 173 5.83 5.66 18.32
CA LEU A 173 5.57 4.36 18.94
C LEU A 173 6.60 3.30 18.51
N VAL A 174 6.95 3.29 17.23
CA VAL A 174 8.05 2.50 16.66
C VAL A 174 9.04 3.45 16.02
N ASP A 175 10.32 3.27 16.32
CA ASP A 175 11.37 4.10 15.77
C ASP A 175 12.63 3.31 15.38
N ILE A 176 13.27 3.73 14.30
CA ILE A 176 14.50 3.15 13.77
C ILE A 176 15.54 4.27 13.65
N HIS A 177 16.55 4.24 14.54
CA HIS A 177 17.61 5.23 14.61
C HIS A 177 18.98 4.53 14.65
N ASP A 178 19.90 4.89 13.75
CA ASP A 178 21.22 4.27 13.60
C ASP A 178 21.19 2.73 13.52
N GLY A 179 20.15 2.17 12.88
CA GLY A 179 19.93 0.73 12.77
C GLY A 179 19.43 0.04 14.05
N ALA A 180 19.20 0.77 15.14
CA ALA A 180 18.58 0.27 16.35
C ALA A 180 17.05 0.43 16.30
N PHE A 181 16.33 -0.63 16.66
CA PHE A 181 14.88 -0.64 16.81
C PHE A 181 14.49 -0.21 18.23
N GLN A 182 13.62 0.79 18.35
CA GLN A 182 13.15 1.32 19.63
C GLN A 182 11.63 1.44 19.67
N VAL A 183 11.05 1.23 20.85
CA VAL A 183 9.61 1.40 21.12
C VAL A 183 9.45 2.47 22.20
N GLY A 184 8.67 3.50 21.90
CA GLY A 184 8.50 4.68 22.76
C GLY A 184 7.04 5.00 23.08
N VAL A 185 6.83 5.89 24.06
CA VAL A 185 5.51 6.48 24.32
C VAL A 185 5.43 7.80 23.55
N PRO A 186 4.63 7.90 22.47
CA PRO A 186 4.58 9.11 21.67
C PRO A 186 3.85 10.25 22.40
N ALA A 187 4.28 11.49 22.13
CA ALA A 187 3.55 12.67 22.57
C ALA A 187 2.27 12.82 21.74
N VAL A 188 1.11 12.72 22.40
CA VAL A 188 -0.20 12.89 21.75
C VAL A 188 -0.46 14.38 21.55
N GLN A 189 -0.72 14.80 20.30
CA GLN A 189 -1.09 16.17 19.99
C GLN A 189 -2.58 16.28 19.69
N VAL A 190 -3.25 17.20 20.37
CA VAL A 190 -4.67 17.51 20.20
C VAL A 190 -4.76 18.91 19.59
N LEU A 191 -5.19 18.99 18.32
CA LEU A 191 -5.24 20.24 17.58
C LEU A 191 -6.69 20.53 17.13
N PRO A 192 -7.15 21.79 17.24
CA PRO A 192 -8.41 22.18 16.62
C PRO A 192 -8.24 22.17 15.09
N VAL A 193 -9.19 21.55 14.39
CA VAL A 193 -9.20 21.49 12.91
C VAL A 193 -9.50 22.86 12.30
N TYR A 194 -10.30 23.66 13.01
CA TYR A 194 -10.69 25.00 12.57
C TYR A 194 -10.29 26.03 13.60
N SER A 195 -9.83 27.19 13.13
CA SER A 195 -9.62 28.35 14.00
C SER A 195 -10.96 28.94 14.45
N ALA A 196 -10.93 29.68 15.57
CA ALA A 196 -12.12 30.36 16.09
C ALA A 196 -12.70 31.40 15.09
N LEU A 197 -11.86 31.94 14.20
CA LEU A 197 -12.29 32.86 13.15
C LEU A 197 -13.00 32.13 12.00
N GLU A 198 -12.50 30.97 11.60
CA GLU A 198 -13.12 30.15 10.54
C GLU A 198 -14.46 29.55 11.00
N THR A 199 -14.54 29.11 12.25
CA THR A 199 -15.79 28.60 12.84
C THR A 199 -16.90 29.65 12.77
N LYS A 200 -16.57 30.92 13.07
CA LYS A 200 -17.53 32.03 12.99
C LYS A 200 -17.84 32.46 11.56
N LYS A 201 -16.86 32.42 10.66
CA LYS A 201 -17.01 32.88 9.27
C LYS A 201 -17.74 31.88 8.38
N TYR A 202 -17.54 30.59 8.62
CA TYR A 202 -18.04 29.51 7.76
C TYR A 202 -19.09 28.62 8.42
N GLY A 203 -19.40 28.83 9.71
CA GLY A 203 -20.42 28.06 10.43
C GLY A 203 -20.12 26.57 10.57
N VAL A 204 -18.86 26.19 10.39
CA VAL A 204 -18.41 24.79 10.48
C VAL A 204 -18.46 24.29 11.91
N GLU A 205 -18.80 23.01 12.09
CA GLU A 205 -18.76 22.39 13.42
C GLU A 205 -17.32 22.32 13.94
N PRO A 206 -17.07 22.68 15.21
CA PRO A 206 -15.75 22.56 15.79
C PRO A 206 -15.34 21.08 15.84
N LYS A 207 -14.29 20.73 15.10
CA LYS A 207 -13.72 19.38 15.06
C LYS A 207 -12.32 19.39 15.67
N THR A 208 -11.97 18.32 16.37
CA THR A 208 -10.65 18.12 16.98
C THR A 208 -9.95 16.96 16.30
N GLU A 209 -8.69 17.14 15.94
CA GLU A 209 -7.84 16.12 15.37
C GLU A 209 -6.86 15.61 16.45
N LEU A 210 -6.74 14.28 16.53
CA LEU A 210 -5.81 13.59 17.40
C LEU A 210 -4.64 13.07 16.55
N ARG A 211 -3.43 13.57 16.78
CA ARG A 211 -2.22 13.13 16.06
C ARG A 211 -1.37 12.26 16.98
N LEU A 212 -1.15 11.01 16.54
CA LEU A 212 -0.26 10.06 17.19
C LEU A 212 0.83 9.61 16.20
N PRO A 213 2.11 9.96 16.43
CA PRO A 213 3.20 9.45 15.61
C PRO A 213 3.41 7.95 15.87
N VAL A 214 3.11 7.12 14.86
CA VAL A 214 3.20 5.66 14.96
C VAL A 214 4.58 5.14 14.54
N PHE A 215 5.18 5.73 13.50
CA PHE A 215 6.43 5.24 12.93
C PHE A 215 7.37 6.39 12.56
N HIS A 216 8.65 6.23 12.85
CA HIS A 216 9.73 7.12 12.44
C HIS A 216 10.96 6.29 12.02
N ALA A 217 11.71 6.78 11.03
CA ALA A 217 12.93 6.13 10.57
C ALA A 217 13.92 7.18 10.04
N THR A 218 15.16 7.09 10.48
CA THR A 218 16.28 7.90 10.01
C THR A 218 17.43 6.99 9.59
N PHE A 219 18.05 7.30 8.45
CA PHE A 219 19.13 6.53 7.81
C PHE A 219 20.33 7.41 7.48
#